data_AF-A0A920CBL9-F1
#
_entry.id   AF-A0A920CBL9-F1
#
_cell.length_a   1.000
_cell.length_b   1.000
_cell.length_c   1.000
_cell.angle_alpha   90.00
_cell.angle_beta   90.00
_cell.angle_gamma   90.00
#
_symmetry.space_group_name_H-M   'P 1'
#
loop_
_entity.id
_entity.type
_entity.pdbx_description
1 polymer ?
#
loop_
_entity_poly.entity_id
_entity_poly.type
_entity_poly.pdbx_seq_one_letter_code
_entity_poly.pdbx_strand_id
1 'polypeptide(L)' 'MDQHGVKQEDVCRASGLNKDTVSKAYNDDSPKFRGITKIALIEAAYKLTGKRKNKTDFWA' A
#
# COMPACT_ATOMS: atom_id res chain seq x y z
N MET A 1 -3.50 3.30 -8.22
CA MET A 1 -3.35 2.34 -9.33
C MET A 1 -4.29 1.14 -9.15
N ASP A 2 -5.07 0.82 -10.20
CA ASP A 2 -5.72 -0.49 -10.39
C ASP A 2 -4.84 -1.44 -11.23
N GLN A 3 -3.53 -1.16 -11.32
CA GLN A 3 -2.58 -1.91 -12.15
C GLN A 3 -2.32 -3.35 -11.69
N HIS A 4 -2.91 -3.77 -10.57
CA HIS A 4 -2.82 -5.13 -10.06
C HIS A 4 -4.17 -5.72 -9.59
N GLY A 5 -5.30 -5.04 -9.84
CA GLY A 5 -6.63 -5.50 -9.40
C GLY A 5 -6.84 -5.53 -7.88
N VAL A 6 -6.05 -4.76 -7.12
CA VAL A 6 -6.09 -4.74 -5.65
C VAL A 6 -6.95 -3.57 -5.18
N LYS A 7 -8.12 -3.89 -4.60
CA LYS A 7 -9.04 -2.90 -4.05
C LYS A 7 -8.45 -2.26 -2.79
N GLN A 8 -8.72 -0.98 -2.58
CA GLN A 8 -8.30 -0.27 -1.37
C GLN A 8 -8.82 -0.93 -0.09
N GLU A 9 -10.02 -1.51 -0.13
CA GLU A 9 -10.59 -2.24 1.01
C GLU A 9 -9.77 -3.48 1.39
N ASP A 10 -9.23 -4.20 0.39
CA ASP A 10 -8.38 -5.36 0.63
C ASP A 10 -7.04 -4.94 1.24
N VAL A 11 -6.49 -3.80 0.81
CA VAL A 11 -5.29 -3.22 1.43
C VAL A 11 -5.57 -2.75 2.85
N CYS A 12 -6.71 -2.13 3.13
CA CYS A 12 -7.09 -1.76 4.50
C CYS A 12 -7.15 -3.00 5.41
N ARG A 13 -7.80 -4.08 4.94
CA ARG A 13 -7.89 -5.34 5.69
C ARG A 13 -6.53 -6.00 5.89
N ALA A 14 -5.68 -6.04 4.86
CA ALA A 14 -4.38 -6.71 4.92
C ALA A 14 -3.31 -5.93 5.70
N SER A 15 -3.38 -4.59 5.70
CA SER A 15 -2.44 -3.69 6.38
C SER A 15 -2.88 -3.29 7.79
N GLY A 16 -4.18 -3.40 8.11
CA GLY A 16 -4.76 -2.87 9.34
C GLY A 16 -4.80 -1.34 9.40
N LEU A 17 -4.52 -0.66 8.28
CA LEU A 17 -4.55 0.80 8.20
C LEU A 17 -5.96 1.30 7.92
N ASN A 18 -6.22 2.55 8.33
CA ASN A 18 -7.48 3.20 8.05
C ASN A 18 -7.62 3.58 6.56
N LYS A 19 -8.87 3.76 6.13
CA LYS A 19 -9.20 4.09 4.74
C LYS A 19 -8.57 5.40 4.28
N ASP A 20 -8.45 6.41 5.14
CA ASP A 20 -7.78 7.67 4.84
C ASP A 20 -6.30 7.49 4.50
N THR A 21 -5.58 6.70 5.30
CA THR A 21 -4.14 6.42 5.07
C THR A 21 -3.95 5.67 3.78
N VAL A 22 -4.78 4.64 3.54
CA VAL A 22 -4.73 3.88 2.29
C VAL A 22 -5.14 4.76 1.10
N SER A 23 -6.18 5.57 1.21
CA SER A 23 -6.62 6.50 0.17
C SER A 23 -5.54 7.52 -0.15
N LYS A 24 -4.87 8.08 0.86
CA LYS A 24 -3.72 8.96 0.67
C LYS A 24 -2.58 8.23 -0.03
N ALA A 25 -2.36 6.96 0.31
CA ALA A 25 -1.36 6.12 -0.34
C ALA A 25 -1.73 5.89 -1.82
N TYR A 26 -3.01 5.85 -2.15
CA TYR A 26 -3.48 5.59 -3.51
C TYR A 26 -3.55 6.83 -4.40
N ASN A 27 -3.74 8.01 -3.82
CA ASN A 27 -4.05 9.26 -4.55
C ASN A 27 -2.91 10.29 -4.51
N ASP A 28 -1.88 10.08 -3.70
CA ASP A 28 -0.71 10.95 -3.61
C ASP A 28 0.48 10.20 -4.25
N ASP A 29 1.16 10.82 -5.21
CA ASP A 29 2.35 10.25 -5.86
C ASP A 29 3.57 10.23 -4.91
N SER A 30 3.57 11.05 -3.85
CA SER A 30 4.68 11.09 -2.88
C SER A 30 4.19 11.19 -1.43
N PRO A 31 3.46 10.18 -0.93
CA PRO A 31 2.85 10.26 0.37
C PRO A 31 3.91 10.16 1.48
N LYS A 32 3.94 11.19 2.33
CA LYS A 32 4.80 11.22 3.52
C LYS A 32 4.21 10.37 4.64
N PHE A 33 4.48 9.07 4.60
CA PHE A 33 4.12 8.13 5.65
C PHE A 33 5.24 7.91 6.67
N ARG A 34 4.84 7.62 7.93
CA ARG A 34 5.76 7.08 8.94
C ARG A 34 6.31 5.73 8.49
N GLY A 35 7.51 5.38 8.93
CA GLY A 35 8.20 4.13 8.52
C GLY A 35 7.36 2.87 8.75
N ILE A 36 6.64 2.80 9.88
CA ILE A 36 5.76 1.67 10.22
C ILE A 36 4.62 1.53 9.21
N THR A 37 3.98 2.64 8.83
CA THR A 37 2.89 2.68 7.84
C THR A 37 3.38 2.23 6.46
N LYS A 38 4.59 2.62 6.06
CA LYS A 38 5.20 2.16 4.79
C LYS A 38 5.41 0.65 4.80
N ILE A 39 5.89 0.10 5.91
CA ILE A 39 6.10 -1.36 6.05
C ILE A 39 4.75 -2.08 5.93
N ALA A 40 3.73 -1.64 6.66
CA ALA A 40 2.40 -2.25 6.62
C ALA A 40 1.77 -2.24 5.22
N LEU A 41 1.93 -1.15 4.46
CA LEU A 41 1.44 -1.06 3.07
C LEU A 41 2.17 -2.01 2.13
N ILE A 42 3.50 -2.14 2.27
CA ILE A 42 4.31 -3.05 1.46
C ILE A 42 3.99 -4.51 1.78
N GLU A 43 3.85 -4.85 3.05
CA GLU A 43 3.45 -6.19 3.48
C GLU A 43 2.04 -6.54 2.99
N ALA A 44 1.10 -5.61 3.07
CA ALA A 44 -0.24 -5.80 2.52
C ALA A 44 -0.22 -6.00 1.01
N ALA A 45 0.52 -5.18 0.28
CA ALA A 45 0.70 -5.34 -1.16
C ALA A 45 1.35 -6.69 -1.51
N TYR A 46 2.32 -7.15 -0.71
CA TYR A 46 2.94 -8.47 -0.87
C TYR A 46 1.93 -9.60 -0.66
N LYS A 47 1.14 -9.55 0.42
CA LYS A 47 0.10 -10.55 0.70
C LYS A 47 -0.95 -10.64 -0.41
N LEU A 48 -1.33 -9.49 -0.98
CA LEU A 48 -2.40 -9.41 -1.98
C LEU A 48 -1.93 -9.76 -3.39
N THR A 49 -0.67 -9.48 -3.73
CA THR A 49 -0.15 -9.69 -5.10
C THR A 49 0.78 -10.88 -5.23
N GLY A 50 1.29 -11.42 -4.11
CA GLY A 50 2.32 -12.47 -4.09
C GLY A 50 3.68 -12.02 -4.65
N LYS A 51 3.83 -10.75 -5.06
CA LYS A 51 5.03 -10.21 -5.68
C LYS A 51 5.79 -9.36 -4.68
N ARG A 52 7.02 -9.78 -4.38
CA ARG A 52 7.93 -9.04 -3.49
C ARG A 52 8.46 -7.82 -4.22
N LYS A 53 7.68 -6.72 -4.22
CA LYS A 53 8.19 -5.43 -4.71
C LYS A 53 9.14 -4.83 -3.67
N ASN A 54 10.29 -4.38 -4.14
CA ASN A 54 11.29 -3.74 -3.30
C ASN A 54 10.72 -2.41 -2.77
N LYS A 55 11.13 -1.99 -1.57
CA LYS A 55 10.63 -0.77 -0.89
C LYS A 55 10.63 0.48 -1.79
N THR A 56 11.56 0.52 -2.73
CA THR A 56 11.80 1.62 -3.68
C THR A 56 10.81 1.62 -4.85
N ASP A 57 10.35 0.46 -5.32
CA ASP A 57 9.47 0.33 -6.49
C ASP A 57 7.99 0.54 -6.18
N PHE A 58 7.62 0.58 -4.90
CA PHE A 58 6.23 0.74 -4.50
C PHE A 58 5.74 2.19 -4.66
N TRP A 59 6.66 3.16 -4.70
CA TRP A 59 6.38 4.61 -4.78
C TRP A 59 7.24 5.34 -5.83
N ALA A 60 7.88 4.61 -6.74
CA ALA A 60 8.68 5.21 -7.81
C ALA A 60 7.80 5.60 -9.01
#